data_AF-A0A6J6JPQ0-F1
#
_entry.id   AF-A0A6J6JPQ0-F1
#
_cell.length_a   1.000
_cell.length_b   1.000
_cell.length_c   1.000
_cell.angle_alpha   90.00
_cell.angle_beta   90.00
_cell.angle_gamma   90.00
#
_symmetry.space_group_name_H-M   'P 1'
#
loop_
_entity.id
_entity.type
_entity.pdbx_description
1 polymer ?
#
loop_
_entity_poly.entity_id
_entity_poly.type
_entity_poly.pdbx_seq_one_letter_code
_entity_poly.pdbx_strand_id
1 'polypeptide(L)'
;MPSNPNQLLELKIAGRYRMIPVWATKLSFEVRPGLKFDSRAWKLWKPVLLLLHEISKTEKLKVNWVRIHSHFGLKGDIPHAMGWWDLEQKAMFLCHFDKETLLHEIGHALTSGYHGDPWAKATARLYKKYLKGKAFKDSMIQLAHYLSGRRVYKALYGERAPKAPEIISLWKGLKP
;
A
#
# COMPACT_ATOMS: atom_id res chain seq x y z
N MET A 1 6.25 10.23 30.67
CA MET A 1 7.45 10.00 29.83
C MET A 1 7.03 9.81 28.38
N PRO A 2 7.71 10.37 27.37
CA PRO A 2 7.46 9.96 26.00
C PRO A 2 7.95 8.51 25.86
N SER A 3 7.03 7.56 25.89
CA SER A 3 7.29 6.15 25.58
C SER A 3 8.03 6.08 24.24
N ASN A 4 9.16 5.37 24.19
CA ASN A 4 9.93 5.17 22.96
C ASN A 4 8.97 4.77 21.83
N PRO A 5 8.84 5.56 20.73
CA PRO A 5 7.82 5.33 19.72
C PRO A 5 7.96 3.97 19.03
N ASN A 6 9.17 3.38 19.05
CA ASN A 6 9.44 2.07 18.47
C ASN A 6 9.32 0.92 19.49
N GLN A 7 9.08 1.21 20.77
CA GLN A 7 8.79 0.20 21.78
C GLN A 7 7.54 -0.59 21.35
N LEU A 8 7.63 -1.91 21.42
CA LEU A 8 6.51 -2.79 21.13
C LEU A 8 5.64 -2.93 22.38
N LEU A 9 4.32 -2.81 22.19
CA LEU A 9 3.29 -3.07 23.18
C LEU A 9 2.48 -4.29 22.75
N GLU A 10 2.07 -5.09 23.72
CA GLU A 10 1.11 -6.17 23.47
C GLU A 10 -0.31 -5.61 23.53
N LEU A 11 -1.07 -5.74 22.43
CA LEU A 11 -2.44 -5.26 22.33
C LEU A 11 -3.34 -6.33 21.70
N LYS A 12 -4.60 -6.39 22.16
CA LYS A 12 -5.61 -7.29 21.59
C LYS A 12 -6.22 -6.64 20.34
N ILE A 13 -5.94 -7.22 19.18
CA ILE A 13 -6.33 -6.72 17.86
C ILE A 13 -7.09 -7.82 17.12
N ALA A 14 -8.31 -7.52 16.68
CA ALA A 14 -9.22 -8.49 16.05
C ALA A 14 -9.29 -9.82 16.83
N GLY A 15 -9.39 -9.73 18.16
CA GLY A 15 -9.49 -10.89 19.06
C GLY A 15 -8.17 -11.60 19.41
N ARG A 16 -7.02 -11.16 18.89
CA ARG A 16 -5.72 -11.80 19.13
C ARG A 16 -4.68 -10.81 19.67
N TYR A 17 -3.85 -11.24 20.62
CA TYR A 17 -2.75 -10.42 21.12
C TYR A 17 -1.63 -10.30 20.08
N ARG A 18 -1.12 -9.08 19.90
CA ARG A 18 -0.11 -8.71 18.89
C ARG A 18 0.87 -7.70 19.47
N MET A 19 2.13 -7.82 19.07
CA MET A 19 3.17 -6.83 19.38
C MET A 19 3.14 -5.71 18.33
N ILE A 20 2.77 -4.50 18.76
CA ILE A 20 2.62 -3.31 17.91
C ILE A 20 3.48 -2.17 18.46
N PRO A 21 4.23 -1.44 17.61
CA PRO A 21 4.99 -0.30 18.08
C PRO A 21 4.07 0.86 18.49
N VAL A 22 4.44 1.60 19.53
CA VAL A 22 3.68 2.76 20.04
C VAL A 22 3.31 3.76 18.93
N TRP A 23 4.16 3.96 17.92
CA TRP A 23 3.83 4.89 16.84
C TRP A 23 2.63 4.42 16.00
N ALA A 24 2.45 3.09 15.83
CA ALA A 24 1.37 2.54 15.01
C ALA A 24 0.00 2.66 15.70
N THR A 25 -0.04 2.74 17.04
CA THR A 25 -1.29 2.96 17.79
C THR A 25 -1.79 4.40 17.69
N LYS A 26 -0.98 5.31 17.15
CA LYS A 26 -1.33 6.73 16.96
C LYS A 26 -1.84 7.04 15.56
N LEU A 27 -1.90 6.04 14.66
CA LEU A 27 -2.45 6.20 13.33
C LEU A 27 -3.98 6.36 13.41
N SER A 28 -4.56 6.91 12.36
CA SER A 28 -6.02 7.12 12.24
C SER A 28 -6.81 5.84 11.93
N PHE A 29 -6.13 4.68 11.94
CA PHE A 29 -6.68 3.37 11.64
C PHE A 29 -5.96 2.31 12.48
N GLU A 30 -6.61 1.18 12.73
CA GLU A 30 -5.99 0.06 13.43
C GLU A 30 -5.06 -0.72 12.48
N VAL A 31 -3.81 -0.94 12.88
CA VAL A 31 -2.89 -1.81 12.12
C VAL A 31 -3.05 -3.25 12.61
N ARG A 32 -3.30 -4.19 11.69
CA ARG A 32 -3.52 -5.61 11.96
C ARG A 32 -2.39 -6.45 11.36
N PRO A 33 -1.32 -6.77 12.11
CA PRO A 33 -0.30 -7.69 11.65
C PRO A 33 -0.88 -9.08 11.42
N GLY A 34 -0.45 -9.73 10.32
CA GLY A 34 -0.79 -11.11 10.05
C GLY A 34 -0.30 -12.10 11.12
N LEU A 35 -0.74 -13.35 11.01
CA LEU A 35 -0.46 -14.39 12.01
C LEU A 35 1.04 -14.65 12.23
N LYS A 36 1.82 -14.65 11.14
CA LYS A 36 3.27 -14.92 11.15
C LYS A 36 4.09 -13.65 10.96
N PHE A 37 3.61 -12.53 11.50
CA PHE A 37 4.27 -11.24 11.32
C PHE A 37 5.58 -11.17 12.12
N ASP A 38 6.67 -10.89 11.44
CA ASP A 38 7.99 -10.69 12.01
C ASP A 38 8.18 -9.23 12.41
N SER A 39 8.50 -8.97 13.67
CA SER A 39 8.61 -7.61 14.22
C SER A 39 9.67 -6.76 13.53
N ARG A 40 10.69 -7.35 12.90
CA ARG A 40 11.71 -6.62 12.13
C ARG A 40 11.12 -5.92 10.92
N ALA A 41 10.02 -6.43 10.37
CA ALA A 41 9.32 -5.82 9.24
C ALA A 41 8.67 -4.47 9.60
N TRP A 42 8.50 -4.12 10.89
CA TRP A 42 7.96 -2.82 11.28
C TRP A 42 8.76 -1.64 10.71
N LYS A 43 10.09 -1.78 10.57
CA LYS A 43 10.94 -0.75 9.97
C LYS A 43 10.59 -0.52 8.49
N LEU A 44 10.26 -1.58 7.76
CA LEU A 44 9.88 -1.54 6.34
C LEU A 44 8.48 -0.93 6.16
N TRP A 45 7.54 -1.28 7.05
CA TRP A 45 6.15 -0.82 6.97
C TRP A 45 5.93 0.61 7.42
N LYS A 46 6.76 1.12 8.34
CA LYS A 46 6.58 2.44 8.96
C LYS A 46 6.39 3.58 7.94
N PRO A 47 7.23 3.74 6.90
CA PRO A 47 7.07 4.82 5.93
C PRO A 47 5.72 4.77 5.18
N VAL A 48 5.26 3.58 4.81
CA VAL A 48 4.01 3.39 4.06
C VAL A 48 2.79 3.64 4.93
N LEU A 49 2.80 3.16 6.18
CA LEU A 49 1.68 3.37 7.10
C LEU A 49 1.56 4.84 7.55
N LEU A 50 2.69 5.54 7.72
CA LEU A 50 2.67 6.98 7.97
C LEU A 50 2.15 7.75 6.75
N LEU A 51 2.56 7.38 5.53
CA LEU A 51 2.03 7.98 4.32
C LEU A 51 0.52 7.76 4.18
N LEU A 52 0.02 6.55 4.44
CA LEU A 52 -1.41 6.27 4.43
C LEU A 52 -2.16 7.13 5.46
N HIS A 53 -1.59 7.34 6.64
CA HIS A 53 -2.19 8.21 7.66
C HIS A 53 -2.31 9.66 7.19
N GLU A 54 -1.26 10.20 6.56
CA GLU A 54 -1.28 11.54 5.99
C GLU A 54 -2.32 11.66 4.87
N ILE A 55 -2.31 10.72 3.91
CA ILE A 55 -3.26 10.72 2.79
C ILE A 55 -4.69 10.59 3.31
N SER A 56 -4.93 9.74 4.32
CA SER A 56 -6.26 9.56 4.90
C SER A 56 -6.81 10.86 5.48
N LYS A 57 -5.96 11.66 6.13
CA LYS A 57 -6.33 12.99 6.62
C LYS A 57 -6.56 13.98 5.48
N THR A 58 -5.64 14.06 4.52
CA THR A 58 -5.70 15.05 3.42
C THR A 58 -6.87 14.79 2.46
N GLU A 59 -7.10 13.54 2.08
CA GLU A 59 -8.17 13.15 1.15
C GLU A 59 -9.48 12.83 1.88
N LYS A 60 -9.53 13.03 3.21
CA LYS A 60 -10.68 12.70 4.09
C LYS A 60 -11.16 11.25 3.93
N LEU A 61 -10.23 10.33 3.68
CA LEU A 61 -10.51 8.92 3.52
C LEU A 61 -10.66 8.26 4.90
N LYS A 62 -11.82 7.66 5.15
CA LYS A 62 -12.03 6.84 6.35
C LYS A 62 -11.50 5.43 6.10
N VAL A 63 -10.42 5.07 6.79
CA VAL A 63 -9.89 3.70 6.86
C VAL A 63 -10.12 3.19 8.27
N ASN A 64 -10.82 2.07 8.43
CA ASN A 64 -11.08 1.49 9.74
C ASN A 64 -9.85 0.72 10.24
N TRP A 65 -9.27 -0.11 9.38
CA TRP A 65 -8.10 -0.92 9.71
C TRP A 65 -7.29 -1.32 8.47
N VAL A 66 -6.02 -1.65 8.69
CA VAL A 66 -5.06 -2.03 7.65
C VAL A 66 -4.37 -3.32 8.07
N ARG A 67 -4.52 -4.39 7.28
CA ARG A 67 -3.80 -5.65 7.49
C ARG A 67 -2.47 -5.63 6.75
N ILE A 68 -1.39 -5.96 7.46
CA ILE A 68 -0.04 -6.03 6.91
C ILE A 68 0.57 -7.42 7.10
N HIS A 69 1.47 -7.80 6.21
CA HIS A 69 2.19 -9.07 6.27
C HIS A 69 3.71 -8.89 6.27
N SER A 70 4.42 -9.94 6.66
CA SER A 70 5.85 -10.06 6.46
C SER A 70 6.12 -11.42 5.82
N HIS A 71 6.83 -11.42 4.70
CA HIS A 71 7.17 -12.66 3.98
C HIS A 71 8.69 -12.78 3.81
N PHE A 72 9.47 -12.49 4.86
CA PHE A 72 10.92 -12.68 4.81
C PHE A 72 11.31 -14.07 4.33
N GLY A 73 12.34 -14.15 3.48
CA GLY A 73 12.82 -15.41 2.91
C GLY A 73 11.90 -16.05 1.87
N LEU A 74 10.94 -15.30 1.32
CA LEU A 74 10.08 -15.79 0.24
C LEU A 74 10.93 -16.24 -0.96
N LYS A 75 10.73 -17.50 -1.40
CA LYS A 75 11.49 -18.10 -2.52
C LYS A 75 10.82 -17.93 -3.88
N GLY A 76 9.49 -17.91 -3.92
CA GLY A 76 8.67 -17.78 -5.14
C GLY A 76 7.83 -16.52 -5.12
N ASP A 77 6.70 -16.55 -5.84
CA ASP A 77 5.72 -15.47 -5.79
C ASP A 77 4.78 -15.62 -4.60
N ILE A 78 4.12 -14.52 -4.26
CA ILE A 78 3.09 -14.50 -3.23
C ILE A 78 1.79 -15.00 -3.86
N PRO A 79 1.11 -16.02 -3.30
CA PRO A 79 -0.08 -16.63 -3.90
C PRO A 79 -1.35 -15.76 -3.74
N HIS A 80 -1.19 -14.46 -3.49
CA HIS A 80 -2.28 -13.52 -3.27
C HIS A 80 -1.92 -12.12 -3.75
N ALA A 81 -2.92 -11.25 -3.89
CA ALA A 81 -2.74 -9.87 -4.31
C ALA A 81 -1.75 -9.11 -3.41
N MET A 82 -1.01 -8.19 -4.03
CA MET A 82 -0.01 -7.34 -3.35
C MET A 82 -0.66 -6.26 -2.49
N GLY A 83 -1.87 -5.84 -2.87
CA GLY A 83 -2.74 -4.91 -2.18
C GLY A 83 -4.20 -5.28 -2.44
N TRP A 84 -5.10 -4.85 -1.56
CA TRP A 84 -6.55 -4.91 -1.77
C TRP A 84 -7.27 -3.89 -0.89
N TRP A 85 -8.17 -3.11 -1.50
CA TRP A 85 -9.15 -2.28 -0.81
C TRP A 85 -10.51 -2.99 -0.67
N ASP A 86 -11.01 -3.09 0.56
CA ASP A 86 -12.36 -3.56 0.88
C ASP A 86 -13.27 -2.35 1.17
N LEU A 87 -14.22 -2.11 0.27
CA LEU A 87 -15.14 -0.97 0.34
C LEU A 87 -16.12 -1.10 1.51
N GLU A 88 -16.61 -2.30 1.79
CA GLU A 88 -17.63 -2.54 2.81
C GLU A 88 -17.05 -2.32 4.21
N GLN A 89 -15.88 -2.91 4.45
CA GLN A 89 -15.19 -2.80 5.74
C GLN A 89 -14.37 -1.52 5.87
N LYS A 90 -14.23 -0.75 4.78
CA LYS A 90 -13.32 0.40 4.66
C LYS A 90 -11.92 0.04 5.14
N ALA A 91 -11.41 -1.06 4.62
CA ALA A 91 -10.22 -1.72 5.10
C ALA A 91 -9.23 -1.98 3.98
N MET A 92 -7.94 -1.99 4.33
CA MET A 92 -6.89 -2.23 3.36
C MET A 92 -6.07 -3.46 3.74
N PHE A 93 -5.75 -4.29 2.77
CA PHE A 93 -4.81 -5.39 2.92
C PHE A 93 -3.58 -5.03 2.10
N LEU A 94 -2.43 -4.92 2.76
CA LEU A 94 -1.18 -4.62 2.09
C LEU A 94 -0.21 -5.78 2.34
N CYS A 95 0.24 -6.37 1.24
CA CYS A 95 1.32 -7.33 1.27
C CYS A 95 2.65 -6.65 0.98
N HIS A 96 2.70 -5.70 0.06
CA HIS A 96 3.92 -4.94 -0.21
C HIS A 96 4.01 -3.66 0.61
N PHE A 97 5.24 -3.35 1.06
CA PHE A 97 5.59 -2.17 1.84
C PHE A 97 6.12 -1.02 0.96
N ASP A 98 5.64 -0.89 -0.28
CA ASP A 98 5.98 0.22 -1.16
C ASP A 98 4.84 1.22 -1.34
N LYS A 99 5.20 2.43 -1.81
CA LYS A 99 4.25 3.51 -2.02
C LYS A 99 3.35 3.26 -3.23
N GLU A 100 3.82 2.59 -4.27
CA GLU A 100 3.03 2.36 -5.48
C GLU A 100 1.79 1.51 -5.16
N THR A 101 2.00 0.35 -4.52
CA THR A 101 0.94 -0.55 -4.09
C THR A 101 -0.07 0.19 -3.20
N LEU A 102 0.41 0.97 -2.22
CA LEU A 102 -0.47 1.78 -1.38
C LEU A 102 -1.33 2.76 -2.20
N LEU A 103 -0.71 3.52 -3.10
CA LEU A 103 -1.39 4.57 -3.86
C LEU A 103 -2.37 3.97 -4.89
N HIS A 104 -2.09 2.77 -5.41
CA HIS A 104 -3.02 1.98 -6.23
C HIS A 104 -4.31 1.68 -5.46
N GLU A 105 -4.18 1.15 -4.24
CA GLU A 105 -5.33 0.79 -3.41
C GLU A 105 -6.10 2.03 -2.92
N ILE A 106 -5.42 3.14 -2.64
CA ILE A 106 -6.09 4.41 -2.36
C ILE A 106 -6.87 4.90 -3.60
N GLY A 107 -6.39 4.63 -4.82
CA GLY A 107 -7.13 4.88 -6.05
C GLY A 107 -8.50 4.19 -6.04
N HIS A 108 -8.56 2.93 -5.60
CA HIS A 108 -9.83 2.21 -5.41
C HIS A 108 -10.66 2.84 -4.29
N ALA A 109 -10.03 3.22 -3.18
CA ALA A 109 -10.72 3.81 -2.04
C ALA A 109 -11.38 5.17 -2.35
N LEU A 110 -10.88 5.91 -3.34
CA LEU A 110 -11.38 7.22 -3.75
C LEU A 110 -12.43 7.16 -4.87
N THR A 111 -12.69 5.99 -5.43
CA THR A 111 -13.53 5.88 -6.64
C THR A 111 -14.51 4.71 -6.54
N SER A 112 -15.51 4.71 -7.41
CA SER A 112 -16.42 3.58 -7.57
C SER A 112 -16.02 2.74 -8.78
N GLY A 113 -16.23 1.43 -8.68
CA GLY A 113 -15.87 0.46 -9.69
C GLY A 113 -14.45 -0.09 -9.52
N TYR A 114 -14.05 -0.96 -10.46
CA TYR A 114 -12.74 -1.62 -10.45
C TYR A 114 -11.69 -0.73 -11.16
N HIS A 115 -10.80 -1.31 -11.97
CA HIS A 115 -9.78 -0.58 -12.75
C HIS A 115 -10.34 0.27 -13.93
N GLY A 116 -11.42 1.04 -13.72
CA GLY A 116 -12.02 1.95 -14.70
C GLY A 116 -11.30 3.30 -14.84
N ASP A 117 -11.84 4.20 -15.67
CA ASP A 117 -11.28 5.53 -15.90
C ASP A 117 -11.23 6.42 -14.64
N PRO A 118 -12.25 6.43 -13.76
CA PRO A 118 -12.17 7.17 -12.50
C PRO A 118 -10.98 6.72 -11.65
N TRP A 119 -10.83 5.40 -11.47
CA TRP A 119 -9.73 4.80 -10.74
C TRP A 119 -8.36 5.17 -11.35
N ALA A 120 -8.22 5.04 -12.68
CA ALA A 120 -6.94 5.33 -13.34
C ALA A 120 -6.54 6.81 -13.20
N LYS A 121 -7.49 7.74 -13.32
CA LYS A 121 -7.26 9.18 -13.11
C LYS A 121 -6.89 9.49 -11.67
N ALA A 122 -7.60 8.91 -10.70
CA ALA A 122 -7.31 9.08 -9.28
C ALA A 122 -5.91 8.54 -8.92
N THR A 123 -5.58 7.34 -9.39
CA THR A 123 -4.28 6.69 -9.16
C THR A 123 -3.14 7.49 -9.80
N ALA A 124 -3.28 7.95 -11.05
CA ALA A 124 -2.26 8.78 -11.70
C ALA A 124 -2.04 10.11 -10.97
N ARG A 125 -3.10 10.76 -10.48
CA ARG A 125 -3.00 11.97 -9.64
C ARG A 125 -2.18 11.71 -8.38
N LEU A 126 -2.46 10.60 -7.70
CA LEU A 126 -1.73 10.18 -6.50
C LEU A 126 -0.26 9.88 -6.80
N TYR A 127 0.03 9.15 -7.87
CA TYR A 127 1.41 8.87 -8.31
C TYR A 127 2.18 10.17 -8.59
N LYS A 128 1.59 11.12 -9.33
CA LYS A 128 2.22 12.42 -9.63
C LYS A 128 2.53 13.22 -8.35
N LYS A 129 1.64 13.13 -7.35
CA LYS A 129 1.77 13.86 -6.07
C LYS A 129 2.86 13.26 -5.18
N TYR A 130 2.87 11.94 -5.01
CA TYR A 130 3.66 11.26 -3.96
C TYR A 130 4.87 10.46 -4.45
N LEU A 131 5.00 10.22 -5.75
CA LEU A 131 6.16 9.57 -6.36
C LEU A 131 6.99 10.58 -7.16
N LYS A 132 8.28 10.29 -7.34
CA LYS A 132 9.24 11.11 -8.11
C LYS A 132 10.20 10.21 -8.89
N GLY A 133 10.85 10.78 -9.91
CA GLY A 133 11.90 10.11 -10.68
C GLY A 133 11.48 8.76 -11.24
N LYS A 134 12.34 7.75 -11.07
CA LYS A 134 12.14 6.39 -11.58
C LYS A 134 10.86 5.75 -11.04
N ALA A 135 10.56 5.90 -9.75
CA ALA A 135 9.35 5.32 -9.15
C ALA A 135 8.07 5.85 -9.83
N PHE A 136 7.98 7.16 -10.07
CA PHE A 136 6.83 7.72 -10.78
C PHE A 136 6.70 7.16 -12.20
N LYS A 137 7.81 7.10 -12.95
CA LYS A 137 7.82 6.57 -14.32
C LYS A 137 7.37 5.11 -14.36
N ASP A 138 7.94 4.28 -13.50
CA ASP A 138 7.63 2.85 -13.43
C ASP A 138 6.16 2.61 -13.05
N SER A 139 5.64 3.33 -12.05
CA SER A 139 4.24 3.20 -11.63
C SER A 139 3.26 3.67 -12.72
N MET A 140 3.61 4.70 -13.51
CA MET A 140 2.79 5.11 -14.67
C MET A 140 2.78 4.03 -15.77
N ILE A 141 3.91 3.35 -15.98
CA ILE A 141 3.99 2.21 -16.90
C ILE A 141 3.14 1.04 -16.39
N GLN A 142 3.22 0.71 -15.09
CA GLN A 142 2.38 -0.32 -14.46
C GLN A 142 0.89 0.02 -14.53
N LEU A 143 0.52 1.28 -14.32
CA LEU A 143 -0.84 1.76 -14.50
C LEU A 143 -1.34 1.49 -15.93
N ALA A 144 -0.49 1.68 -16.93
CA ALA A 144 -0.80 1.41 -18.33
C ALA A 144 -0.90 -0.08 -18.69
N HIS A 145 -0.71 -1.01 -17.75
CA HIS A 145 -1.11 -2.39 -17.95
C HIS A 145 -2.63 -2.49 -18.16
N TYR A 146 -3.39 -1.69 -17.40
CA TYR A 146 -4.85 -1.59 -17.48
C TYR A 146 -5.29 -0.71 -18.65
N LEU A 147 -6.42 -1.05 -19.30
CA LEU A 147 -6.94 -0.30 -20.45
C LEU A 147 -7.22 1.18 -20.13
N SER A 148 -7.82 1.45 -18.97
CA SER A 148 -8.05 2.80 -18.45
C SER A 148 -6.74 3.57 -18.22
N GLY A 149 -5.75 2.91 -17.62
CA GLY A 149 -4.42 3.47 -17.42
C GLY A 149 -3.68 3.78 -18.72
N ARG A 150 -3.86 2.98 -19.79
CA ARG A 150 -3.30 3.29 -21.12
C ARG A 150 -3.84 4.59 -21.68
N ARG A 151 -5.15 4.85 -21.49
CA ARG A 151 -5.77 6.11 -21.92
C ARG A 151 -5.16 7.30 -21.17
N VAL A 152 -4.99 7.17 -19.86
CA VAL A 152 -4.33 8.21 -19.03
C VAL A 152 -2.88 8.42 -19.46
N TYR A 153 -2.12 7.35 -19.67
CA TYR A 153 -0.72 7.44 -20.12
C TYR A 153 -0.61 8.14 -21.48
N LYS A 154 -1.39 7.72 -22.47
CA LYS A 154 -1.40 8.33 -23.81
C LYS A 154 -1.79 9.80 -23.75
N ALA A 155 -2.76 10.17 -22.91
CA ALA A 155 -3.16 11.56 -22.75
C ALA A 155 -2.06 12.43 -22.12
N LEU A 156 -1.23 11.88 -21.22
CA LEU A 156 -0.16 12.61 -20.55
C LEU A 156 1.13 12.72 -21.38
N TYR A 157 1.47 11.67 -22.13
CA TYR A 157 2.76 11.55 -22.80
C TYR A 157 2.69 11.58 -24.34
N GLY A 158 1.49 11.53 -24.93
CA GLY A 158 1.30 11.53 -26.39
C GLY A 158 1.68 10.21 -27.08
N GLU A 159 2.24 9.25 -26.35
CA GLU A 159 2.75 7.99 -26.88
C GLU A 159 2.11 6.76 -26.21
N ARG A 160 2.36 5.58 -26.78
CA ARG A 160 1.96 4.30 -26.20
C ARG A 160 2.92 3.94 -25.06
N ALA A 161 2.38 3.52 -23.92
CA ALA A 161 3.20 3.03 -22.82
C ALA A 161 4.07 1.83 -23.25
N PRO A 162 5.32 1.74 -22.77
CA PRO A 162 6.14 0.55 -22.96
C PRO A 162 5.52 -0.66 -22.26
N LYS A 163 6.01 -1.86 -22.58
CA LYS A 163 5.60 -3.09 -21.90
C LYS A 163 5.97 -2.98 -20.41
N ALA A 164 4.99 -3.17 -19.54
CA ALA A 164 5.22 -3.15 -18.10
C ALA A 164 6.16 -4.30 -17.70
N PRO A 165 7.18 -4.03 -16.85
CA PRO A 165 8.00 -5.10 -16.31
C PRO A 165 7.14 -6.02 -15.43
N GLU A 166 7.57 -7.27 -15.29
CA GLU A 166 6.96 -8.19 -14.34
C GLU A 166 7.10 -7.66 -12.91
N ILE A 167 6.00 -7.69 -12.15
CA ILE A 167 6.02 -7.24 -10.77
C ILE A 167 6.52 -8.40 -9.91
N ILE A 168 7.76 -8.29 -9.45
CA ILE A 168 8.35 -9.26 -8.51
C ILE A 168 8.02 -8.85 -7.09
N SER A 169 7.76 -9.82 -6.22
CA SER A 169 7.52 -9.50 -4.81
C SER A 169 8.74 -8.85 -4.15
N LEU A 170 8.50 -7.76 -3.40
CA LEU A 170 9.54 -7.09 -2.60
C LEU A 170 10.09 -7.96 -1.47
N TRP A 171 9.37 -9.04 -1.14
CA TRP A 171 9.79 -10.01 -0.14
C TRP A 171 10.71 -11.10 -0.70
N LYS A 172 10.79 -11.24 -2.03
CA LYS A 172 11.56 -12.30 -2.67
C LYS A 172 13.03 -12.17 -2.31
N GLY A 173 13.57 -13.18 -1.62
CA GLY A 173 14.95 -13.19 -1.14
C GLY A 173 15.28 -12.15 -0.07
N LEU A 174 14.30 -11.38 0.43
CA LEU A 174 14.53 -10.37 1.45
C LEU A 174 14.82 -11.05 2.79
N LYS A 175 16.00 -10.78 3.34
CA LYS A 175 16.42 -11.29 4.65
C LYS A 175 15.79 -10.44 5.77
N PRO A 176 15.52 -11.04 6.95
CA PRO A 176 14.98 -10.32 8.10
C PRO A 176 15.89 -9.22 8.66
#